data_AF-A0A5B0QCA2-F1
#
_entry.id   AF-A0A5B0QCA2-F1
#
_cell.length_a   1.000
_cell.length_b   1.000
_cell.length_c   1.000
_cell.angle_alpha   90.00
_cell.angle_beta   90.00
_cell.angle_gamma   90.00
#
_symmetry.space_group_name_H-M   'P 1'
#
loop_
_entity.id
_entity.type
_entity.pdbx_description
1 polymer ?
#
loop_
_entity_poly.entity_id
_entity_poly.type
_entity_poly.pdbx_seq_one_letter_code
_entity_poly.pdbx_strand_id
1 'polypeptide(L)'
;MLLSLKSIIVVTLAAFDLAAATLEEDQKKQCTFTCPSSSGRSEGGCARGTQFDGDDPVKWEFVKAHSTENHKDFYNCLGTDMAYSTCCVPGTIKIPSEGKPMILESGGNPRKYGNMCTDTDPKHMDVENFPKDCKPPK
;
A
#
# COMPACT_ATOMS: atom_id res chain seq x y z
N MET A 1 28.80 -36.17 -5.90
CA MET A 1 28.04 -35.07 -6.51
C MET A 1 28.23 -33.81 -5.68
N LEU A 2 29.35 -33.12 -5.89
CA LEU A 2 29.59 -31.77 -5.37
C LEU A 2 29.32 -30.81 -6.53
N LEU A 3 28.05 -30.72 -6.96
CA LEU A 3 27.61 -29.60 -7.79
C LEU A 3 27.60 -28.37 -6.88
N SER A 4 28.82 -27.85 -6.70
CA SER A 4 29.20 -26.48 -6.37
C SER A 4 28.16 -25.69 -5.57
N LEU A 5 28.26 -25.72 -4.23
CA LEU A 5 27.59 -24.75 -3.36
C LEU A 5 27.81 -23.30 -3.84
N LYS A 6 28.94 -23.00 -4.48
CA LYS A 6 29.25 -21.69 -5.06
C LYS A 6 28.32 -21.31 -6.22
N SER A 7 27.91 -22.28 -7.04
CA SER A 7 27.00 -22.05 -8.17
C SER A 7 25.55 -21.81 -7.71
N ILE A 8 25.15 -22.42 -6.58
CA ILE A 8 23.81 -22.21 -6.00
C ILE A 8 23.68 -20.79 -5.45
N ILE A 9 24.71 -20.27 -4.76
CA ILE A 9 24.69 -18.94 -4.15
C ILE A 9 24.58 -17.82 -5.19
N VAL A 10 25.27 -17.94 -6.33
CA VAL A 10 25.23 -16.91 -7.40
C VAL A 10 23.87 -16.84 -8.08
N VAL A 11 23.22 -17.99 -8.30
CA VAL A 11 21.89 -18.04 -8.92
C VAL A 11 20.81 -17.47 -7.99
N THR A 12 20.91 -17.71 -6.67
CA THR A 12 19.92 -17.17 -5.73
C THR A 12 19.97 -15.66 -5.62
N LEU A 13 21.17 -15.05 -5.56
CA LEU A 13 21.30 -13.58 -5.48
C LEU A 13 20.69 -12.88 -6.70
N ALA A 14 21.01 -13.36 -7.91
CA ALA A 14 20.47 -12.79 -9.15
C ALA A 14 18.93 -12.89 -9.24
N ALA A 15 18.32 -13.91 -8.66
CA ALA A 15 16.87 -14.07 -8.63
C ALA A 15 16.20 -13.08 -7.66
N PHE A 16 16.81 -12.78 -6.51
CA PHE A 16 16.30 -11.80 -5.56
C PHE A 16 16.37 -10.37 -6.11
N ASP A 17 17.46 -10.03 -6.80
CA ASP A 17 17.61 -8.72 -7.44
C ASP A 17 16.54 -8.50 -8.54
N LEU A 18 16.28 -9.54 -9.34
CA LEU A 18 15.23 -9.48 -10.36
C LEU A 18 13.85 -9.31 -9.73
N ALA A 19 13.53 -10.05 -8.66
CA ALA A 19 12.25 -9.95 -7.97
C ALA A 19 12.03 -8.57 -7.32
N ALA A 20 13.08 -8.00 -6.74
CA ALA A 20 13.03 -6.64 -6.18
C ALA A 20 12.83 -5.59 -7.28
N ALA A 21 13.54 -5.71 -8.41
CA ALA A 21 13.38 -4.82 -9.55
C ALA A 21 11.96 -4.91 -10.15
N THR A 22 11.39 -6.12 -10.27
CA THR A 22 10.01 -6.30 -10.73
C THR A 22 9.01 -5.68 -9.76
N LEU A 23 9.23 -5.83 -8.45
CA LEU A 23 8.36 -5.23 -7.44
C LEU A 23 8.39 -3.70 -7.49
N GLU A 24 9.58 -3.10 -7.63
CA GLU A 24 9.70 -1.64 -7.78
C GLU A 24 9.02 -1.13 -9.06
N GLU A 25 9.13 -1.89 -10.16
CA GLU A 25 8.45 -1.56 -11.41
C GLU A 25 6.93 -1.68 -11.27
N ASP A 26 6.45 -2.75 -10.63
CA ASP A 26 5.02 -2.96 -10.37
C ASP A 26 4.45 -1.87 -9.45
N GLN A 27 5.18 -1.48 -8.39
CA GLN A 27 4.80 -0.39 -7.50
C GLN A 27 4.63 0.95 -8.24
N LYS A 28 5.40 1.18 -9.31
CA LYS A 28 5.28 2.38 -10.13
C LYS A 28 4.15 2.29 -11.15
N LYS A 29 3.87 1.10 -11.68
CA LYS A 29 3.01 0.96 -12.87
C LYS A 29 1.61 0.44 -12.57
N GLN A 30 1.36 -0.21 -11.44
CA GLN A 30 0.06 -0.80 -11.16
C GLN A 30 -0.88 0.15 -10.42
N CYS A 31 -2.13 0.21 -10.89
CA CYS A 31 -3.28 0.85 -10.26
C CYS A 31 -4.06 -0.22 -9.51
N THR A 32 -4.03 -0.24 -8.17
CA THR A 32 -4.85 -1.19 -7.39
C THR A 32 -6.00 -0.51 -6.65
N PHE A 33 -5.90 0.80 -6.43
CA PHE A 33 -6.98 1.62 -5.90
C PHE A 33 -6.87 3.09 -6.34
N THR A 34 -7.93 3.86 -6.11
CA THR A 34 -7.94 5.30 -6.39
C THR A 34 -8.48 6.11 -5.21
N CYS A 35 -7.87 7.27 -4.98
CA CYS A 35 -8.33 8.29 -4.02
C CYS A 35 -8.63 9.59 -4.76
N PRO A 36 -9.85 9.75 -5.31
CA PRO A 36 -10.18 10.88 -6.18
C PRO A 36 -9.96 12.22 -5.48
N SER A 37 -9.31 13.17 -6.16
CA SER A 37 -9.09 14.54 -5.67
C SER A 37 -10.38 15.23 -5.20
N SER A 38 -11.53 14.89 -5.79
CA SER A 38 -12.85 15.46 -5.46
C SER A 38 -13.44 14.97 -4.13
N SER A 39 -12.90 13.91 -3.54
CA SER A 39 -13.45 13.29 -2.31
C SER A 39 -13.09 14.03 -1.02
N GLY A 40 -12.15 14.98 -1.07
CA GLY A 40 -11.53 15.56 0.13
C GLY A 40 -10.58 14.60 0.87
N ARG A 41 -10.47 13.35 0.42
CA ARG A 41 -9.57 12.31 0.93
C ARG A 41 -8.68 11.79 -0.20
N SER A 42 -7.83 12.66 -0.71
CA SER A 42 -7.02 12.39 -1.91
C SER A 42 -5.64 11.80 -1.60
N GLU A 43 -5.31 11.54 -0.33
CA GLU A 43 -4.01 10.97 0.05
C GLU A 43 -4.11 9.46 0.23
N GLY A 44 -3.44 8.70 -0.63
CA GLY A 44 -3.39 7.24 -0.57
C GLY A 44 -2.43 6.73 0.51
N GLY A 45 -2.90 5.80 1.35
CA GLY A 45 -2.12 5.13 2.38
C GLY A 45 -2.37 3.63 2.41
N CYS A 46 -1.41 2.89 2.95
CA CYS A 46 -1.54 1.45 3.24
C CYS A 46 -1.52 1.28 4.75
N ALA A 47 -2.51 0.58 5.30
CA ALA A 47 -2.76 0.53 6.72
C ALA A 47 -2.93 -0.88 7.27
N ARG A 48 -2.59 -1.06 8.55
CA ARG A 48 -2.88 -2.29 9.30
C ARG A 48 -3.28 -1.93 10.74
N GLY A 49 -4.39 -2.50 11.20
CA GLY A 49 -4.75 -2.45 12.62
C GLY A 49 -3.76 -3.28 13.45
N THR A 50 -3.18 -2.69 14.48
CA THR A 50 -2.22 -3.34 15.38
C THR A 50 -2.73 -3.51 16.81
N GLN A 51 -3.80 -2.80 17.16
CA GLN A 51 -4.54 -2.99 18.40
C GLN A 51 -6.03 -2.76 18.15
N PHE A 52 -6.86 -3.54 18.84
CA PHE A 52 -8.30 -3.60 18.62
C PHE A 52 -9.05 -3.43 19.93
N ASP A 53 -10.22 -2.80 19.85
CA ASP A 53 -11.25 -2.78 20.88
C ASP A 53 -12.48 -3.51 20.32
N GLY A 54 -12.71 -4.74 20.79
CA GLY A 54 -13.57 -5.69 20.07
C GLY A 54 -13.01 -6.02 18.69
N ASP A 55 -13.85 -5.92 17.66
CA ASP A 55 -13.46 -6.14 16.26
C ASP A 55 -12.92 -4.86 15.59
N ASP A 56 -13.00 -3.71 16.26
CA ASP A 56 -12.66 -2.42 15.69
C ASP A 56 -11.21 -2.01 15.99
N PRO A 57 -10.41 -1.58 15.00
CA PRO A 57 -9.02 -1.21 15.25
C PRO A 57 -8.90 0.18 15.90
N VAL A 58 -8.21 0.23 17.04
CA VAL A 58 -7.95 1.45 17.81
C VAL A 58 -6.50 1.95 17.71
N LYS A 59 -5.61 1.15 17.12
CA LYS A 59 -4.24 1.54 16.77
C LYS A 59 -3.90 1.02 15.39
N TRP A 60 -3.23 1.86 14.61
CA TRP A 60 -2.95 1.60 13.22
C TRP A 60 -1.49 1.90 12.90
N GLU A 61 -0.91 1.06 12.04
CA GLU A 61 0.33 1.33 11.32
C GLU A 61 -0.02 1.82 9.91
N PHE A 62 0.63 2.90 9.47
CA PHE A 62 0.49 3.45 8.12
C PHE A 62 1.83 3.55 7.41
N VAL A 63 1.81 3.26 6.13
CA VAL A 63 2.83 3.68 5.16
C VAL A 63 2.16 4.41 4.00
N LYS A 64 2.94 5.18 3.24
CA LYS A 64 2.45 5.87 2.06
C LYS A 64 2.13 4.81 1.02
N ALA A 65 1.00 4.94 0.36
CA ALA A 65 0.78 4.16 -0.84
C ALA A 65 1.72 4.62 -1.95
N HIS A 66 2.15 3.67 -2.79
CA HIS A 66 2.93 3.98 -3.97
C HIS A 66 2.01 4.69 -4.96
N SER A 67 2.43 5.86 -5.44
CA SER A 67 1.70 6.58 -6.49
C SER A 67 2.01 5.94 -7.84
N THR A 68 0.98 5.73 -8.66
CA THR A 68 1.18 5.17 -10.00
C THR A 68 1.69 6.25 -10.95
N GLU A 69 2.79 5.97 -11.67
CA GLU A 69 3.39 6.89 -12.62
C GLU A 69 2.39 7.28 -13.72
N ASN A 70 2.33 8.57 -14.03
CA ASN A 70 1.43 9.17 -15.03
C ASN A 70 -0.09 9.01 -14.77
N HIS A 71 -0.49 8.36 -13.67
CA HIS A 71 -1.88 8.13 -13.29
C HIS A 71 -2.21 8.84 -11.98
N LYS A 72 -2.63 10.11 -12.10
CA LYS A 72 -3.02 10.91 -10.94
C LYS A 72 -4.16 10.24 -10.16
N ASP A 73 -4.11 10.32 -8.83
CA ASP A 73 -5.10 9.77 -7.90
C ASP A 73 -5.15 8.23 -7.88
N PHE A 74 -4.24 7.53 -8.56
CA PHE A 74 -4.10 6.07 -8.51
C PHE A 74 -2.89 5.64 -7.69
N TYR A 75 -3.08 4.54 -6.97
CA TYR A 75 -2.13 4.06 -5.98
C TYR A 75 -2.11 2.53 -5.89
N ASN A 76 -1.08 2.02 -5.23
CA ASN A 76 -1.03 0.63 -4.77
C ASN A 76 -0.26 0.46 -3.45
N CYS A 77 -0.42 -0.73 -2.87
CA CYS A 77 0.20 -1.17 -1.62
C CYS A 77 1.12 -2.38 -1.82
N LEU A 78 1.62 -2.60 -3.04
CA LEU A 78 2.42 -3.76 -3.39
C LEU A 78 3.72 -3.78 -2.58
N GLY A 79 4.06 -4.93 -2.00
CA GLY A 79 5.24 -5.06 -1.15
C GLY A 79 5.11 -4.38 0.23
N THR A 80 3.95 -3.79 0.55
CA THR A 80 3.63 -3.38 1.91
C THR A 80 2.93 -4.54 2.62
N ASP A 81 3.39 -4.95 3.81
CA ASP A 81 2.75 -5.99 4.64
C ASP A 81 1.43 -5.50 5.30
N MET A 82 0.73 -4.59 4.63
CA MET A 82 -0.45 -3.88 5.12
C MET A 82 -1.73 -4.56 4.66
N ALA A 83 -2.76 -4.48 5.49
CA ALA A 83 -4.03 -5.18 5.27
C ALA A 83 -5.03 -4.37 4.44
N TYR A 84 -4.92 -3.04 4.48
CA TYR A 84 -5.92 -2.12 3.90
C TYR A 84 -5.25 -1.10 2.98
N SER A 85 -5.90 -0.84 1.83
CA SER A 85 -5.67 0.36 1.03
C SER A 85 -6.64 1.44 1.52
N THR A 86 -6.16 2.67 1.69
CA THR A 86 -6.89 3.71 2.42
C THR A 86 -6.77 5.05 1.72
N CYS A 87 -7.85 5.84 1.76
CA CYS A 87 -7.90 7.21 1.29
C CYS A 87 -8.09 8.15 2.48
N CYS A 88 -7.15 9.07 2.66
CA CYS A 88 -7.09 9.95 3.82
C CYS A 88 -7.11 11.43 3.43
N VAL A 89 -7.53 12.26 4.39
CA VAL A 89 -7.48 13.72 4.25
C VAL A 89 -6.03 14.16 4.07
N PRO A 90 -5.72 15.03 3.08
CA PRO A 90 -4.35 15.48 2.86
C PRO A 90 -3.66 16.01 4.13
N GLY A 91 -2.44 15.53 4.38
CA GLY A 91 -1.62 15.90 5.52
C GLY A 91 -1.88 15.11 6.80
N THR A 92 -2.82 14.15 6.80
CA THR A 92 -3.04 13.27 7.97
C THR A 92 -2.00 12.16 8.08
N ILE A 93 -1.46 11.66 6.95
CA ILE A 93 -0.38 10.67 6.97
C ILE A 93 0.94 11.40 6.77
N LYS A 94 1.75 11.47 7.83
CA LYS A 94 3.13 11.96 7.73
C LYS A 94 4.07 10.77 7.78
N ILE A 95 4.45 10.29 6.60
CA ILE A 95 5.45 9.24 6.49
C ILE A 95 6.83 9.85 6.74
N PRO A 96 7.60 9.37 7.73
CA PRO A 96 9.00 9.75 7.86
C PRO A 96 9.77 9.21 6.65
N SER A 97 10.74 10.00 6.16
CA SER A 97 11.46 9.74 4.91
C SER A 97 12.21 8.40 4.86
N GLU A 98 12.42 7.69 5.98
CA GLU A 98 12.92 6.31 5.99
C GLU A 98 12.38 5.47 7.18
N GLY A 99 12.03 4.21 6.87
CA GLY A 99 12.24 3.05 7.73
C GLY A 99 11.24 2.72 8.84
N LYS A 100 10.30 3.60 9.19
CA LYS A 100 9.29 3.30 10.24
C LYS A 100 7.88 3.69 9.81
N PRO A 101 6.90 2.77 9.90
CA PRO A 101 5.50 3.10 9.74
C PRO A 101 5.10 4.24 10.69
N MET A 102 4.22 5.11 10.22
CA MET A 102 3.56 6.06 11.10
C MET A 102 2.58 5.29 11.98
N ILE A 103 2.64 5.51 13.30
CA ILE A 103 1.63 5.00 14.22
C ILE A 103 0.53 6.04 14.37
N LEU A 104 -0.71 5.63 14.13
CA LEU A 104 -1.89 6.40 14.46
C LEU A 104 -2.62 5.74 15.63
N GLU A 105 -2.72 6.48 16.73
CA GLU A 105 -3.50 6.04 17.88
C GLU A 105 -4.87 6.73 17.88
N SER A 106 -5.91 5.91 17.82
CA SER A 106 -7.29 6.37 17.87
C SER A 106 -7.73 6.73 19.30
N GLY A 107 -6.83 6.60 20.29
CA GLY A 107 -7.10 6.92 21.70
C GLY A 107 -8.21 6.07 22.30
N GLY A 108 -8.33 4.80 21.86
CA GLY A 108 -9.43 3.91 22.23
C GLY A 108 -10.77 4.20 21.54
N ASN A 109 -10.86 5.20 20.64
CA ASN A 109 -12.09 5.49 19.90
C ASN A 109 -11.93 5.15 18.41
N PRO A 110 -12.46 4.01 17.94
CA PRO A 110 -12.27 3.57 16.55
C PRO A 110 -12.82 4.57 15.51
N ARG A 111 -13.80 5.42 15.87
CA ARG A 111 -14.34 6.45 14.97
C ARG A 111 -13.31 7.52 14.57
N LYS A 112 -12.25 7.70 15.37
CA LYS A 112 -11.21 8.68 15.07
C LYS A 112 -10.52 8.36 13.75
N TYR A 113 -10.29 7.08 13.44
CA TYR A 113 -9.79 6.64 12.14
C TYR A 113 -10.72 7.09 11.01
N GLY A 114 -12.02 6.78 11.11
CA GLY A 114 -13.03 7.10 10.11
C GLY A 114 -13.18 8.60 9.81
N ASN A 115 -12.78 9.48 10.73
CA ASN A 115 -12.76 10.94 10.50
C ASN A 115 -11.61 11.39 9.60
N MET A 116 -10.49 10.66 9.61
CA MET A 116 -9.28 10.99 8.85
C MET A 116 -9.19 10.21 7.54
N CYS A 117 -9.62 8.96 7.55
CA CYS A 117 -9.37 7.99 6.50
C CYS A 117 -10.59 7.08 6.26
N THR A 118 -10.68 6.54 5.06
CA THR A 118 -11.62 5.47 4.68
C THR A 118 -10.84 4.36 4.00
N ASP A 119 -11.10 3.11 4.40
CA ASP A 119 -10.59 1.95 3.67
C ASP A 119 -11.28 1.87 2.31
N THR A 120 -10.49 1.67 1.26
CA THR A 120 -11.04 1.39 -0.07
C THR A 120 -11.46 -0.08 -0.10
N ASP A 121 -12.68 -0.37 -0.54
CA ASP A 121 -13.13 -1.74 -0.75
C ASP A 121 -12.89 -2.15 -2.21
N PRO A 122 -12.00 -3.12 -2.49
CA PRO A 122 -11.76 -3.62 -3.84
C PRO A 122 -13.02 -4.15 -4.53
N LYS A 123 -14.02 -4.65 -3.78
CA LYS A 123 -15.30 -5.13 -4.32
C LYS A 123 -16.22 -4.00 -4.78
N HIS A 124 -15.99 -2.79 -4.28
CA HIS A 124 -16.75 -1.60 -4.64
C HIS A 124 -15.96 -0.66 -5.54
N MET A 125 -14.68 -0.94 -5.77
CA MET A 125 -13.89 -0.27 -6.78
C MET A 125 -14.18 -0.85 -8.16
N ASP A 126 -14.47 0.04 -9.10
CA ASP A 126 -14.67 -0.31 -10.49
C ASP A 126 -13.31 -0.49 -11.19
N VAL A 127 -12.61 -1.56 -10.82
CA VAL A 127 -11.29 -1.91 -11.37
C VAL A 127 -11.36 -2.14 -12.89
N GLU A 128 -12.55 -2.45 -13.43
CA GLU A 128 -12.76 -2.54 -14.88
C GLU A 128 -12.62 -1.19 -15.58
N ASN A 129 -12.89 -0.09 -14.89
CA ASN A 129 -12.73 1.28 -15.40
C ASN A 129 -11.34 1.89 -15.15
N PHE A 130 -10.40 1.13 -14.56
CA PHE A 130 -9.03 1.62 -14.40
C PHE A 130 -8.35 1.82 -15.76
N PRO A 131 -7.37 2.73 -15.86
CA PRO A 131 -6.60 2.90 -17.08
C PRO A 131 -5.99 1.57 -17.53
N LYS A 132 -6.16 1.26 -18.82
CA LYS A 132 -5.82 -0.07 -19.37
C LYS A 132 -4.34 -0.43 -19.20
N ASP A 133 -3.47 0.55 -19.17
CA ASP A 133 -2.02 0.43 -19.09
C ASP A 133 -1.50 0.25 -17.65
N CYS A 134 -2.32 0.49 -16.63
CA CYS A 134 -1.94 0.29 -15.23
C CYS A 134 -2.81 -0.73 -14.49
N LYS A 135 -3.84 -1.28 -15.14
CA LYS A 135 -4.74 -2.24 -14.51
C LYS A 135 -3.98 -3.49 -14.04
N PRO A 136 -4.30 -4.06 -12.87
CA PRO A 136 -3.65 -5.28 -12.41
C PRO A 136 -3.91 -6.43 -13.40
N PRO A 137 -2.94 -7.34 -13.61
CA PRO A 137 -3.17 -8.53 -14.43
C PRO A 137 -4.33 -9.37 -13.84
N LYS A 138 -5.11 -9.99 -14.73
CA LYS A 138 -6.23 -10.87 -14.36
C LYS A 138 -5.77 -12.24 -13.90
#